data_AF-A0A195C509-F1
#
_entry.id   AF-A0A195C509-F1
#
_cell.length_a   1.000
_cell.length_b   1.000
_cell.length_c   1.000
_cell.angle_alpha   90.00
_cell.angle_beta   90.00
_cell.angle_gamma   90.00
#
_symmetry.space_group_name_H-M   'P 1'
#
loop_
_entity.id
_entity.type
_entity.pdbx_description
1 polymer ?
#
loop_
_entity_poly.entity_id
_entity_poly.type
_entity_poly.pdbx_seq_one_letter_code
_entity_poly.pdbx_strand_id
1 'polypeptide(L)'
;IFVGISVYMLTTFIPQILDVFLPLNESRSREHPFYIEIFIDQQKYFYTVRFLMYFAMLYILGLIVANGSIFVVYMQHANGMFTILGHRAERSFSDNEQLLKSHFVHGKKYGSIALFVEDHRNILQRIINPQTFCNLRFVDIVQSCYGLSLFLEFLCMMILMGLTMVQVSVFISNISIIIDVLLSSKINK
;
A
#
# COMPACT_ATOMS: atom_id res chain seq x y z
N ILE A 1 4.71 9.35 1.61
CA ILE A 1 5.06 8.69 2.89
C ILE A 1 6.56 8.82 3.18
N PHE A 2 7.46 8.37 2.32
CA PHE A 2 8.93 8.52 2.51
C PHE A 2 9.38 9.95 2.85
N VAL A 3 8.97 10.94 2.06
CA VAL A 3 9.31 12.35 2.31
C VAL A 3 8.84 12.81 3.71
N GLY A 4 7.64 12.42 4.11
CA GLY A 4 7.09 12.76 5.43
C GLY A 4 7.90 12.15 6.58
N ILE A 5 8.30 10.88 6.46
CA ILE A 5 9.17 10.24 7.45
C ILE A 5 10.55 10.89 7.46
N SER A 6 11.14 11.20 6.30
CA SER A 6 12.43 11.88 6.24
C SER A 6 12.38 13.24 6.94
N VAL A 7 11.32 14.03 6.74
CA VAL A 7 11.12 15.30 7.46
C VAL A 7 10.96 15.05 8.96
N TYR A 8 10.20 14.03 9.37
CA TYR A 8 10.06 13.66 10.78
C TYR A 8 11.42 13.34 11.43
N MET A 9 12.25 12.50 10.79
CA MET A 9 13.58 12.17 11.30
C MET A 9 14.43 13.43 11.50
N LEU A 10 14.41 14.35 10.53
CA LEU A 10 15.16 15.60 10.59
C LEU A 10 14.67 16.49 11.74
N THR A 11 13.35 16.58 11.96
CA THR A 11 12.81 17.34 13.09
C THR A 11 13.29 16.80 14.44
N THR A 12 13.43 15.49 14.62
CA THR A 12 13.93 14.91 15.88
C THR A 12 15.39 15.25 16.17
N PHE A 13 16.18 15.67 15.17
CA PHE A 13 17.56 16.13 15.37
C PHE A 13 17.68 17.60 15.78
N ILE A 14 16.65 18.41 15.57
CA ILE A 14 16.62 19.84 15.92
C ILE A 14 17.10 20.14 17.35
N PRO A 15 16.60 19.47 18.41
CA PRO A 15 17.02 19.79 19.79
C PRO A 15 18.52 19.56 20.03
N GLN A 16 19.13 18.58 19.35
CA GLN A 16 20.56 18.30 19.46
C GLN A 16 21.40 19.31 18.69
N ILE A 17 20.93 19.73 17.52
CA ILE A 17 21.56 20.81 16.74
C ILE A 17 21.52 22.12 17.55
N LEU A 18 20.37 22.46 18.16
CA LEU A 18 20.27 23.64 19.01
C LEU A 18 21.15 23.54 20.27
N ASP A 19 21.51 22.35 20.76
CA ASP A 19 22.39 22.19 21.94
C ASP A 19 23.83 22.62 21.64
N VAL A 20 24.26 22.46 20.38
CA VAL A 20 25.58 22.90 19.90
C VAL A 20 25.63 24.41 19.69
N PHE A 21 24.59 24.99 19.09
CA PHE A 21 24.57 26.42 18.74
C PHE A 21 24.05 27.33 19.86
N LEU A 22 23.14 26.84 20.69
CA LEU A 22 22.50 27.60 21.75
C LEU A 22 22.26 26.72 22.99
N PRO A 23 23.34 26.38 23.72
CA PRO A 23 23.26 25.51 24.90
C PRO A 23 22.48 26.20 26.01
N LEU A 24 21.57 25.47 26.65
CA LEU A 24 20.94 25.89 27.91
C LEU A 24 21.81 25.47 29.09
N ASN A 25 21.57 26.07 30.26
CA ASN A 25 22.27 25.73 31.50
C ASN A 25 22.02 24.27 31.95
N GLU A 26 20.95 23.66 31.45
CA GLU A 26 20.68 22.22 31.52
C GLU A 26 20.64 21.63 30.11
N SER A 27 21.22 20.42 29.93
CA SER A 27 21.20 19.73 28.64
C SER A 27 19.79 19.31 28.26
N ARG A 28 19.35 19.60 27.02
CA ARG A 28 18.01 19.19 26.54
C ARG A 28 17.83 17.66 26.60
N SER A 29 16.66 17.18 27.03
CA SER A 29 16.35 15.74 27.13
C SER A 29 16.58 15.06 25.77
N ARG A 30 17.42 14.03 25.76
CA ARG A 30 17.75 13.23 24.56
C ARG A 30 16.76 12.08 24.46
N GLU A 31 15.65 12.32 23.80
CA GLU A 31 14.61 11.29 23.67
C GLU A 31 14.70 10.57 22.33
N HIS A 32 14.51 9.26 22.35
CA HIS A 32 14.33 8.50 21.13
C HIS A 32 12.96 8.84 20.50
N PRO A 33 12.84 8.77 19.16
CA PRO A 33 11.56 9.04 18.49
C PRO A 33 10.45 8.07 18.93
N PHE A 34 10.84 6.86 19.36
CA PHE A 34 9.98 5.84 19.94
C PHE A 34 10.64 5.28 21.19
N TYR A 35 9.83 4.98 22.20
CA TYR A 35 10.30 4.28 23.40
C TYR A 35 10.38 2.78 23.09
N ILE A 36 11.59 2.23 23.16
CA ILE A 36 11.83 0.78 23.01
C ILE A 36 12.70 0.33 24.17
N GLU A 37 12.18 -0.59 24.98
CA GLU A 37 12.97 -1.31 25.98
C GLU A 37 13.84 -2.35 25.29
N ILE A 38 15.08 -1.95 25.00
CA ILE A 38 16.13 -2.86 24.54
C ILE A 38 16.98 -3.20 25.76
N PHE A 39 17.33 -4.47 25.96
CA PHE A 39 18.23 -4.95 27.02
C PHE A 39 19.68 -4.42 26.92
N ILE A 40 19.92 -3.38 26.12
CA ILE A 40 21.20 -2.73 25.88
C ILE A 40 21.13 -1.36 26.56
N ASP A 41 22.25 -0.92 27.15
CA ASP A 41 22.39 0.42 27.72
C ASP A 41 22.17 1.51 26.65
N GLN A 42 20.96 2.06 26.64
CA GLN A 42 20.48 3.09 25.72
C GLN A 42 21.30 4.37 25.85
N GLN A 43 21.83 4.67 27.03
CA GLN A 43 22.60 5.90 27.25
C GLN A 43 23.99 5.78 26.62
N LYS A 44 24.62 4.60 26.71
CA LYS A 44 25.95 4.35 26.12
C LYS A 44 25.91 4.24 24.59
N TYR A 45 24.86 3.64 24.01
CA TYR A 45 24.75 3.38 22.57
C TYR A 45 23.68 4.20 21.85
N PHE A 46 23.35 5.37 22.40
CA PHE A 46 22.25 6.22 21.95
C PHE A 46 22.16 6.42 20.42
N TYR A 47 23.26 6.86 19.78
CA TYR A 47 23.26 7.12 18.34
C TYR A 47 23.14 5.86 17.49
N THR A 48 23.75 4.75 17.92
CA THR A 48 23.66 3.46 17.24
C THR A 48 22.24 2.92 17.29
N VAL A 49 21.61 2.94 18.47
CA VAL A 49 20.21 2.51 18.66
C VAL A 49 19.28 3.38 17.83
N ARG A 50 19.48 4.70 17.83
CA ARG A 50 18.68 5.62 17.01
C ARG A 50 18.81 5.36 15.51
N PHE A 51 20.02 5.14 15.01
CA PHE A 51 20.24 4.81 13.61
C PHE A 51 19.53 3.50 13.22
N LEU A 52 19.62 2.47 14.07
CA LEU A 52 18.95 1.19 13.84
C LEU A 52 17.42 1.36 13.78
N MET A 53 16.83 2.17 14.67
CA MET A 53 15.40 2.48 14.63
C MET A 53 14.98 3.17 13.34
N TYR A 54 15.77 4.13 12.87
CA TYR A 54 15.49 4.82 11.60
C TYR A 54 15.60 3.88 10.40
N PHE A 55 16.62 3.03 10.37
CA PHE A 55 16.78 2.03 9.33
C PHE A 55 15.60 1.04 9.34
N ALA A 56 15.21 0.54 10.51
CA ALA A 56 14.07 -0.37 10.65
C ALA A 56 12.77 0.26 10.16
N MET A 57 12.51 1.53 10.49
CA MET A 57 11.34 2.25 9.99
C MET A 57 11.32 2.37 8.46
N LEU A 58 12.44 2.76 7.85
CA LEU A 58 12.55 2.87 6.40
C LEU A 58 12.41 1.51 5.72
N TYR A 59 12.98 0.46 6.31
CA TYR A 59 12.89 -0.90 5.81
C TYR A 59 11.46 -1.42 5.83
N ILE A 60 10.76 -1.29 6.96
CA ILE A 60 9.34 -1.68 7.10
C ILE A 60 8.50 -0.94 6.05
N LEU A 61 8.65 0.39 5.94
CA LEU A 61 7.94 1.16 4.92
C LEU A 61 8.22 0.67 3.49
N GLY A 62 9.48 0.35 3.19
CA GLY A 62 9.87 -0.24 1.91
C GLY A 62 9.13 -1.55 1.63
N LEU A 63 9.00 -2.42 2.63
CA LEU A 63 8.26 -3.67 2.51
C LEU A 63 6.77 -3.45 2.21
N ILE A 64 6.12 -2.50 2.88
CA ILE A 64 4.71 -2.16 2.62
C ILE A 64 4.51 -1.69 1.18
N VAL A 65 5.36 -0.77 0.71
CA VAL A 65 5.28 -0.25 -0.66
C VAL A 65 5.57 -1.35 -1.68
N ALA A 66 6.56 -2.21 -1.41
CA ALA A 66 6.85 -3.36 -2.25
C ALA A 66 5.66 -4.33 -2.31
N ASN A 67 5.06 -4.67 -1.17
CA ASN A 67 3.91 -5.56 -1.08
C ASN A 67 2.71 -5.03 -1.89
N GLY A 68 2.38 -3.75 -1.70
CA GLY A 68 1.33 -3.07 -2.47
C GLY A 68 1.64 -3.04 -3.97
N SER A 69 2.90 -2.82 -4.36
CA SER A 69 3.30 -2.81 -5.78
C SER A 69 3.16 -4.19 -6.43
N ILE A 70 3.55 -5.25 -5.73
CA ILE A 70 3.42 -6.64 -6.21
C ILE A 70 1.94 -6.99 -6.42
N PHE A 71 1.07 -6.60 -5.47
CA PHE A 71 -0.37 -6.78 -5.61
C PHE A 71 -0.92 -6.08 -6.86
N VAL A 72 -0.55 -4.82 -7.10
CA VAL A 72 -0.98 -4.07 -8.29
C VAL A 72 -0.52 -4.76 -9.57
N VAL A 73 0.72 -5.24 -9.63
CA VAL A 73 1.25 -5.98 -10.79
C VAL A 73 0.46 -7.27 -11.04
N TYR A 74 0.13 -8.03 -10.00
CA TYR A 74 -0.71 -9.23 -10.15
C TYR A 74 -2.11 -8.91 -10.65
N MET A 75 -2.73 -7.84 -10.17
CA MET A 75 -4.04 -7.40 -10.65
C MET A 75 -3.97 -6.91 -12.10
N GLN A 76 -2.93 -6.18 -12.48
CA GLN A 76 -2.73 -5.76 -13.86
C GLN A 76 -2.52 -6.97 -14.79
N HIS A 77 -1.76 -7.97 -14.36
CA HIS A 77 -1.58 -9.22 -15.10
C HIS A 77 -2.90 -9.97 -15.27
N ALA A 78 -3.68 -10.13 -14.20
CA ALA A 78 -5.00 -10.75 -14.26
C ALA A 78 -5.93 -10.01 -15.24
N ASN A 79 -5.99 -8.68 -15.15
CA ASN A 79 -6.79 -7.85 -16.03
C ASN A 79 -6.37 -7.99 -17.50
N GLY A 80 -5.07 -7.99 -17.80
CA GLY A 80 -4.57 -8.22 -19.16
C GLY A 80 -4.98 -9.59 -19.72
N MET A 81 -4.92 -10.63 -18.88
CA MET A 81 -5.39 -11.97 -19.26
C MET A 81 -6.89 -12.01 -19.55
N PHE A 82 -7.72 -11.29 -18.76
CA PHE A 82 -9.14 -11.16 -19.04
C PHE A 82 -9.44 -10.37 -20.30
N THR A 83 -8.68 -9.32 -20.61
CA THR A 83 -8.83 -8.58 -21.88
C THR A 83 -8.56 -9.48 -23.07
N ILE A 84 -7.50 -10.30 -23.03
CA ILE A 84 -7.19 -11.26 -24.09
C ILE A 84 -8.31 -12.29 -24.24
N LEU A 85 -8.81 -12.83 -23.11
CA LEU A 85 -9.95 -13.74 -23.13
C LEU A 85 -11.19 -13.08 -23.72
N GLY A 86 -11.48 -11.83 -23.36
CA GLY A 86 -12.59 -11.03 -23.87
C GLY A 86 -12.51 -10.82 -25.38
N HIS A 87 -11.33 -10.50 -25.91
CA HIS A 87 -11.13 -10.31 -27.35
C HIS A 87 -11.27 -11.63 -28.14
N ARG A 88 -10.72 -12.73 -27.61
CA ARG A 88 -10.93 -14.07 -28.20
C ARG A 88 -12.41 -14.46 -28.20
N ALA A 89 -13.09 -14.14 -27.11
CA ALA A 89 -14.51 -14.30 -26.96
C ALA A 89 -15.31 -13.52 -28.02
N GLU A 90 -15.04 -12.23 -28.18
CA GLU A 90 -15.70 -11.40 -29.18
C GLU A 90 -15.53 -11.96 -30.59
N ARG A 91 -14.30 -12.35 -30.96
CA ARG A 91 -14.00 -12.95 -32.27
C ARG A 91 -14.77 -14.24 -32.51
N SER A 92 -14.80 -15.17 -31.54
CA SER A 92 -15.57 -16.40 -31.67
C SER A 92 -17.08 -16.16 -31.82
N PHE A 93 -17.62 -15.11 -31.18
CA PHE A 93 -19.02 -14.75 -31.38
C PHE A 93 -19.29 -14.18 -32.77
N SER A 94 -18.43 -13.28 -33.26
CA SER A 94 -18.58 -12.73 -34.61
C SER A 94 -18.46 -13.81 -35.70
N ASP A 95 -17.53 -14.76 -35.55
CA ASP A 95 -17.38 -15.89 -36.46
C ASP A 95 -18.64 -16.79 -36.45
N ASN A 96 -19.17 -17.10 -35.26
CA ASN A 96 -20.41 -17.86 -35.10
C ASN A 96 -21.62 -17.11 -35.67
N GLU A 97 -21.74 -15.80 -35.49
CA GLU A 97 -22.82 -14.98 -36.04
C GLU A 97 -22.80 -14.98 -37.58
N GLN A 98 -21.61 -14.92 -38.20
CA GLN A 98 -21.46 -15.03 -39.66
C GLN A 98 -21.89 -16.42 -40.17
N LEU A 99 -21.46 -17.49 -39.51
CA LEU A 99 -21.89 -18.85 -39.82
C LEU A 99 -23.41 -19.00 -39.69
N LEU A 100 -23.98 -18.45 -38.63
CA LEU A 100 -25.41 -18.51 -38.37
C LEU A 100 -26.23 -17.71 -39.40
N LYS A 101 -25.79 -16.51 -39.79
CA LYS A 101 -26.39 -15.76 -40.91
C LYS A 101 -26.38 -16.55 -42.22
N SER A 102 -25.29 -17.25 -42.52
CA SER A 102 -25.22 -18.12 -43.71
C SER A 102 -26.23 -19.28 -43.66
N HIS A 103 -26.46 -19.84 -42.47
CA HIS A 103 -27.41 -20.94 -42.26
C HIS A 103 -28.89 -20.48 -42.27
N PHE A 104 -29.18 -19.29 -41.74
CA PHE A 104 -30.54 -18.75 -41.67
C PHE A 104 -31.10 -18.34 -43.04
N VAL A 105 -30.24 -17.96 -43.99
CA VAL A 105 -30.63 -17.76 -45.39
C VAL A 105 -31.25 -19.04 -45.99
N HIS A 106 -31.02 -20.22 -45.38
CA HIS A 106 -31.49 -21.51 -45.87
C HIS A 106 -32.64 -22.18 -45.07
N GLY A 107 -33.14 -21.64 -43.93
CA GLY A 107 -34.30 -22.28 -43.27
C GLY A 107 -34.81 -21.77 -41.90
N LYS A 108 -36.13 -21.47 -41.88
CA LYS A 108 -37.20 -21.46 -40.82
C LYS A 108 -36.96 -21.04 -39.34
N LYS A 109 -38.05 -20.44 -38.81
CA LYS A 109 -38.42 -19.87 -37.47
C LYS A 109 -37.94 -20.52 -36.14
N TYR A 110 -37.20 -21.64 -36.13
CA TYR A 110 -36.67 -22.24 -34.88
C TYR A 110 -35.39 -21.58 -34.37
N GLY A 111 -34.91 -20.60 -35.14
CA GLY A 111 -33.68 -19.88 -34.91
C GLY A 111 -33.49 -19.28 -33.53
N SER A 112 -34.53 -18.72 -32.92
CA SER A 112 -34.42 -18.00 -31.63
C SER A 112 -34.11 -18.92 -30.45
N ILE A 113 -34.64 -20.15 -30.46
CA ILE A 113 -34.38 -21.15 -29.41
C ILE A 113 -33.01 -21.80 -29.64
N ALA A 114 -32.66 -22.08 -30.89
CA ALA A 114 -31.34 -22.58 -31.25
C ALA A 114 -30.23 -21.57 -30.86
N LEU A 115 -30.45 -20.28 -31.13
CA LEU A 115 -29.57 -19.18 -30.71
C LEU A 115 -29.37 -19.13 -29.19
N PHE A 116 -30.45 -19.19 -28.43
CA PHE A 116 -30.37 -19.17 -26.96
C PHE A 116 -29.58 -20.37 -26.41
N VAL A 117 -29.80 -21.56 -26.98
CA VAL A 117 -29.08 -22.79 -26.59
C VAL A 117 -27.61 -22.73 -27.00
N GLU A 118 -27.29 -22.20 -28.18
CA GLU A 118 -25.92 -22.00 -28.66
C GLU A 118 -25.18 -20.97 -27.79
N ASP A 119 -25.81 -19.85 -27.43
CA ASP A 119 -25.24 -18.84 -26.53
C ASP A 119 -24.98 -19.42 -25.14
N HIS A 120 -25.95 -20.15 -24.58
CA HIS A 120 -25.78 -20.80 -23.28
C HIS A 120 -24.66 -21.86 -23.33
N ARG A 121 -24.55 -22.62 -24.43
CA ARG A 121 -23.46 -23.58 -24.65
C ARG A 121 -22.11 -22.89 -24.78
N ASN A 122 -22.05 -21.75 -25.47
CA ASN A 122 -20.84 -20.95 -25.65
C ASN A 122 -20.36 -20.35 -24.31
N ILE A 123 -21.27 -19.88 -23.46
CA ILE A 123 -20.96 -19.41 -22.11
C ILE A 123 -20.40 -20.56 -21.26
N LEU A 124 -21.07 -21.73 -21.26
CA LEU A 124 -20.60 -22.91 -20.53
C LEU A 124 -19.22 -23.37 -21.02
N GLN A 125 -19.01 -23.43 -22.33
CA GLN A 125 -17.74 -23.83 -22.94
C GLN A 125 -16.60 -22.83 -22.63
N ARG A 126 -16.93 -21.54 -22.41
CA ARG A 126 -15.96 -20.52 -21.98
C ARG A 126 -15.55 -20.63 -20.53
N ILE A 127 -16.48 -20.98 -19.64
CA ILE A 127 -16.19 -21.26 -18.23
C ILE A 127 -15.33 -22.53 -18.12
N ILE A 128 -15.63 -23.54 -18.95
CA ILE A 128 -14.91 -24.81 -19.00
C ILE A 128 -13.54 -24.68 -19.71
N ASN A 129 -13.29 -23.60 -20.46
CA ASN A 129 -12.00 -23.41 -21.12
C ASN A 129 -10.88 -23.38 -20.07
N PRO A 130 -9.87 -24.26 -20.17
CA PRO A 130 -8.79 -24.36 -19.18
C PRO A 130 -8.09 -23.02 -18.93
N GLN A 131 -8.04 -22.14 -19.94
CA GLN A 131 -7.41 -20.83 -19.80
C GLN A 131 -8.23 -19.86 -18.93
N THR A 132 -9.56 -19.85 -19.07
CA THR A 132 -10.47 -19.06 -18.23
C THR A 132 -10.43 -19.58 -16.78
N PHE A 133 -10.49 -20.90 -16.60
CA PHE A 133 -10.42 -21.52 -15.28
C PHE A 133 -9.12 -21.20 -14.54
N CYS A 134 -7.97 -21.26 -15.24
CA CYS A 134 -6.68 -20.90 -14.67
C CYS A 134 -6.63 -19.42 -14.23
N ASN A 135 -7.19 -18.52 -15.04
CA ASN A 135 -7.22 -17.09 -14.72
C ASN A 135 -8.12 -16.77 -13.52
N LEU A 136 -9.30 -17.40 -13.42
CA LEU A 136 -10.16 -17.25 -12.23
C LEU A 136 -9.45 -17.78 -10.99
N ARG A 137 -8.85 -18.98 -11.07
CA ARG A 137 -8.11 -19.57 -9.96
C ARG A 137 -6.93 -18.70 -9.52
N PHE A 138 -6.24 -18.04 -10.46
CA PHE A 138 -5.18 -17.10 -10.15
C PHE A 138 -5.71 -15.91 -9.33
N VAL A 139 -6.83 -15.32 -9.73
CA VAL A 139 -7.46 -14.23 -8.98
C VAL A 139 -7.91 -14.69 -7.60
N ASP A 140 -8.53 -15.87 -7.49
CA ASP A 140 -8.96 -16.43 -6.20
C ASP A 140 -7.79 -16.63 -5.24
N ILE A 141 -6.66 -17.12 -5.75
CA ILE A 141 -5.42 -17.28 -4.96
C ILE A 141 -4.92 -15.91 -4.51
N VAL A 142 -4.83 -14.94 -5.42
CA VAL A 142 -4.36 -13.58 -5.06
C VAL A 142 -5.31 -12.95 -4.03
N GLN A 143 -6.62 -13.08 -4.21
CA GLN A 143 -7.62 -12.56 -3.27
C GLN A 143 -7.53 -13.25 -1.91
N SER A 144 -7.34 -14.57 -1.87
CA SER A 144 -7.18 -15.33 -0.62
C SER A 144 -5.91 -14.92 0.12
N CYS A 145 -4.79 -14.71 -0.58
CA CYS A 145 -3.52 -14.31 0.02
C CYS A 145 -3.52 -12.85 0.47
N TYR A 146 -4.02 -11.93 -0.37
CA TYR A 146 -3.91 -10.49 -0.13
C TYR A 146 -5.12 -9.87 0.55
N GLY A 147 -6.30 -10.49 0.51
CA GLY A 147 -7.53 -9.91 1.06
C GLY A 147 -7.39 -9.58 2.55
N LEU A 148 -7.05 -10.57 3.38
CA LEU A 148 -6.83 -10.36 4.81
C LEU A 148 -5.55 -9.56 5.08
N SER A 149 -4.48 -9.85 4.34
CA SER A 149 -3.18 -9.19 4.52
C SER A 149 -3.28 -7.68 4.31
N LEU A 150 -3.86 -7.24 3.20
CA LEU A 150 -4.04 -5.82 2.89
C LEU A 150 -4.97 -5.16 3.90
N PHE A 151 -6.06 -5.83 4.29
CA PHE A 151 -6.98 -5.29 5.29
C PHE A 151 -6.27 -5.00 6.62
N LEU A 152 -5.50 -5.96 7.13
CA LEU A 152 -4.72 -5.79 8.34
C LEU A 152 -3.64 -4.72 8.18
N GLU A 153 -2.98 -4.66 7.03
CA GLU A 153 -1.98 -3.65 6.70
C GLU A 153 -2.58 -2.24 6.71
N PHE A 154 -3.75 -2.03 6.11
CA PHE A 154 -4.48 -0.76 6.13
C PHE A 154 -4.92 -0.37 7.55
N LEU A 155 -5.45 -1.30 8.33
CA LEU A 155 -5.81 -1.03 9.73
C LEU A 155 -4.58 -0.64 10.56
N CYS A 156 -3.48 -1.35 10.40
CA CYS A 156 -2.22 -1.04 11.07
C CYS A 156 -1.71 0.35 10.66
N MET A 157 -1.77 0.69 9.37
CA MET A 157 -1.40 2.02 8.87
C MET A 157 -2.26 3.14 9.44
N MET A 158 -3.57 2.93 9.55
CA MET A 158 -4.48 3.91 10.14
C MET A 158 -4.12 4.21 11.60
N ILE A 159 -3.84 3.16 12.39
CA ILE A 159 -3.41 3.29 13.79
C ILE A 159 -2.04 3.99 13.88
N LEU A 160 -1.06 3.58 13.06
CA LEU A 160 0.27 4.16 13.03
C LEU A 160 0.23 5.65 12.63
N MET A 161 -0.57 6.02 11.64
CA MET A 161 -0.76 7.43 11.26
C MET A 161 -1.38 8.24 12.41
N GLY A 162 -2.35 7.68 13.14
CA GLY A 162 -2.92 8.31 14.32
C GLY A 162 -1.88 8.55 15.44
N LEU A 163 -1.10 7.52 15.76
CA LEU A 163 -0.06 7.62 16.79
C LEU A 163 1.04 8.62 16.39
N THR A 164 1.52 8.57 15.14
CA THR A 164 2.54 9.49 14.65
C THR A 164 2.05 10.93 14.59
N MET A 165 0.77 11.16 14.26
CA MET A 165 0.18 12.50 14.31
C MET A 165 0.20 13.07 15.74
N VAL A 166 -0.20 12.27 16.74
CA VAL A 166 -0.14 12.68 18.15
C VAL A 166 1.29 12.97 18.59
N GLN A 167 2.23 12.08 18.24
CA GLN A 167 3.65 12.27 18.54
C GLN A 167 4.22 13.56 17.95
N VAL A 168 3.90 13.86 16.69
CA VAL A 168 4.33 15.11 16.02
C VAL A 168 3.70 16.32 16.71
N SER A 169 2.42 16.27 17.08
CA SER A 169 1.75 17.36 17.77
C SER A 169 2.40 17.67 19.13
N VAL A 170 2.72 16.64 19.92
CA VAL A 170 3.41 16.80 21.21
C VAL A 170 4.82 17.37 21.00
N PHE A 171 5.54 16.86 20.00
CA PHE A 171 6.88 17.33 19.68
C PHE A 171 6.92 18.81 19.27
N ILE A 172 5.98 19.24 18.42
CA ILE A 172 5.86 20.65 18.00
C ILE A 172 5.53 21.53 19.21
N SER A 173 4.62 21.09 20.09
CA SER A 173 4.28 21.82 21.32
C SER A 173 5.51 22.02 22.21
N ASN A 174 6.32 20.97 22.41
CA ASN A 174 7.55 21.04 23.18
C ASN A 174 8.58 22.00 22.56
N ILE A 175 8.73 22.02 21.23
CA ILE A 175 9.60 22.98 20.54
C ILE A 175 9.09 24.41 20.72
N SER A 176 7.78 24.65 20.59
CA SER A 176 7.19 25.98 20.78
C SER A 176 7.50 26.55 22.16
N ILE A 177 7.30 25.74 23.21
CA ILE A 177 7.61 26.11 24.60
C ILE A 177 9.09 26.49 24.73
N ILE A 178 10.00 25.71 24.14
CA ILE A 178 11.44 26.00 24.19
C ILE A 178 11.76 27.34 23.50
N ILE A 179 11.15 27.61 22.34
CA ILE A 179 11.36 28.87 21.60
C ILE A 179 10.84 30.07 22.43
N ASP A 180 9.67 29.95 23.04
CA ASP A 180 9.08 31.01 23.86
C ASP A 180 9.95 31.33 25.09
N VAL A 181 10.49 30.30 25.76
CA VAL A 181 11.44 30.46 26.87
C VAL A 181 12.72 31.16 26.41
N LEU A 182 13.25 30.80 25.23
CA LEU A 182 14.44 31.43 24.66
C LEU A 182 14.20 32.91 24.31
N LEU A 183 13.04 33.25 23.75
CA LEU A 183 12.66 34.64 23.45
C LEU A 183 12.50 35.47 24.73
N SER A 184 11.81 34.93 25.74
CA SER A 184 11.63 35.59 27.04
C SER A 184 12.97 35.84 27.76
N SER A 185 13.87 34.86 27.76
CA SER A 185 15.22 35.01 28.34
C SER A 185 16.07 36.09 27.64
N LYS A 186 15.85 36.30 26.34
CA LYS A 186 16.58 37.29 25.54
C LYS A 186 16.03 38.71 25.70
N ILE A 187 14.75 38.86 26.05
CA ILE A 187 14.10 40.16 26.33
C ILE A 187 14.47 40.68 27.73
N ASN A 188 14.71 39.79 28.70
CA ASN A 188 15.06 40.14 30.08
C ASN A 188 16.55 40.43 30.32
N LYS A 189 17.36 40.58 29.27
CA LYS A 189 18.80 40.87 29.31
C LYS A 189 19.09 42.17 28.56
#